data_AF-A0A662GX79-F1
#
_entry.id   AF-A0A662GX79-F1
#
_cell.length_a   1.000
_cell.length_b   1.000
_cell.length_c   1.000
_cell.angle_alpha   90.00
_cell.angle_beta   90.00
_cell.angle_gamma   90.00
#
_symmetry.space_group_name_H-M   'P 1'
#
loop_
_entity.id
_entity.type
_entity.pdbx_description
1 polymer ?
#
loop_
_entity_poly.entity_id
_entity_poly.type
_entity_poly.pdbx_seq_one_letter_code
_entity_poly.pdbx_strand_id
1 'polypeptide(L)'
;LVLRIKISGKVPLHVLTRYRRDEIFRRLIDHFFIIVIDDSELEYGVERIETGVKLSPLQAFSRYMDKLLEEEKDPSRKEVIRLAKRVGLERLKEAGAW
;
A
#
# COMPACT_ATOMS: atom_id res chain seq x y z
N LEU A 1 -27.54 35.65 13.36
CA LEU A 1 -27.34 34.19 13.56
C LEU A 1 -25.85 33.89 13.39
N VAL A 2 -25.22 33.26 14.38
CA VAL A 2 -23.79 32.90 14.37
C VAL A 2 -23.67 31.39 14.28
N LEU A 3 -22.85 30.88 13.37
CA LEU A 3 -22.55 29.46 13.24
C LEU A 3 -21.09 29.20 13.58
N ARG A 4 -20.84 28.26 14.50
CA ARG A 4 -19.51 27.73 14.77
C ARG A 4 -19.45 26.27 14.37
N ILE A 5 -18.50 25.93 13.51
CA ILE A 5 -18.25 24.58 13.02
C ILE A 5 -16.89 24.15 13.56
N LYS A 6 -16.86 23.02 14.28
CA LYS A 6 -15.63 22.36 14.70
C LYS A 6 -15.43 21.11 13.85
N ILE A 7 -14.28 21.01 13.19
CA ILE A 7 -13.90 19.86 12.36
C ILE A 7 -12.62 19.29 12.97
N SER A 8 -12.68 18.04 13.41
CA SER A 8 -11.61 17.40 14.17
C SER A 8 -11.50 15.92 13.80
N GLY A 9 -10.31 15.35 13.94
CA GLY A 9 -10.06 13.93 13.78
C GLY A 9 -8.92 13.61 12.82
N LYS A 10 -8.60 12.32 12.71
CA LYS A 10 -7.53 11.82 11.85
C LYS A 10 -8.12 11.19 10.60
N VAL A 11 -7.76 11.72 9.43
CA VAL A 11 -8.30 11.25 8.14
C VAL A 11 -7.18 10.92 7.15
N PRO A 12 -7.42 9.98 6.22
CA PRO A 12 -6.48 9.67 5.14
C PRO A 12 -6.14 10.88 4.26
N LEU A 13 -4.99 10.82 3.57
CA LEU A 13 -4.52 11.93 2.75
C LEU A 13 -5.51 12.27 1.63
N HIS A 14 -6.11 11.24 1.01
CA HIS A 14 -7.09 11.43 -0.06
C HIS A 14 -8.37 12.15 0.38
N VAL A 15 -8.67 12.17 1.68
CA VAL A 15 -9.79 12.93 2.26
C VAL A 15 -9.36 14.36 2.53
N LEU A 16 -8.17 14.57 3.12
CA LEU A 16 -7.61 15.90 3.38
C LEU A 16 -7.43 16.70 2.09
N THR A 17 -6.98 16.07 1.00
CA THR A 17 -6.80 16.75 -0.29
C THR A 17 -8.11 17.21 -0.92
N ARG A 18 -9.24 16.62 -0.52
CA ARG A 18 -10.59 17.02 -0.95
C ARG A 18 -11.22 18.05 0.00
N TYR A 19 -10.64 18.28 1.17
CA TYR A 19 -11.17 19.26 2.12
C TYR A 19 -10.99 20.67 1.57
N ARG A 20 -12.10 21.40 1.47
CA ARG A 20 -12.19 22.75 0.89
C ARG A 20 -12.91 23.69 1.85
N ARG A 21 -12.15 24.29 2.78
CA ARG A 21 -12.68 25.27 3.75
C ARG A 21 -13.42 26.42 3.06
N ASP A 22 -12.91 26.87 1.92
CA ASP A 22 -13.48 27.94 1.10
C ASP A 22 -14.86 27.57 0.54
N GLU A 23 -15.08 26.31 0.17
CA GLU A 23 -16.37 25.84 -0.33
C GLU A 23 -17.40 25.74 0.79
N ILE A 24 -16.99 25.27 1.98
CA ILE A 24 -17.85 25.23 3.17
C ILE A 24 -18.32 26.64 3.50
N PHE A 25 -17.39 27.60 3.54
CA PHE A 25 -17.72 28.99 3.83
C PHE A 25 -18.68 29.59 2.81
N ARG A 26 -18.40 29.42 1.50
CA ARG A 26 -19.26 29.93 0.42
C ARG A 26 -20.69 29.42 0.47
N ARG A 27 -20.90 28.16 0.87
CA ARG A 27 -22.25 27.59 1.00
C ARG A 27 -23.04 28.12 2.19
N LEU A 28 -22.37 28.66 3.20
CA LEU A 28 -22.99 29.06 4.46
C LEU A 28 -23.15 30.57 4.60
N ILE A 29 -22.42 31.36 3.80
CA ILE A 29 -22.37 32.83 3.92
C ILE A 29 -23.73 33.49 3.74
N ASP A 30 -24.60 32.92 2.90
CA ASP A 30 -25.95 33.45 2.67
C ASP A 30 -26.97 33.03 3.74
N HIS A 31 -26.53 32.25 4.75
CA HIS A 31 -27.41 31.68 5.78
C HIS A 31 -27.08 32.18 7.19
N PHE A 32 -25.83 32.61 7.41
CA PHE A 32 -25.35 33.03 8.72
C PHE A 32 -24.56 34.34 8.61
N PHE A 33 -24.79 35.24 9.57
CA PHE A 33 -24.10 36.54 9.62
C PHE A 33 -22.61 36.40 9.98
N ILE A 34 -22.28 35.40 10.81
CA ILE A 34 -20.93 35.11 11.24
C ILE A 34 -20.73 33.59 11.16
N ILE A 35 -19.65 33.17 10.53
CA ILE A 35 -19.25 31.77 10.39
C ILE A 35 -17.83 31.62 10.92
N VAL A 36 -17.67 30.77 11.93
CA VAL A 36 -16.36 30.42 12.49
C VAL A 36 -16.11 28.95 12.22
N ILE A 37 -15.13 28.66 11.37
CA ILE A 37 -14.66 27.29 11.09
C ILE A 37 -13.37 27.07 11.88
N ASP A 38 -13.38 26.08 12.76
CA ASP A 38 -12.25 25.63 13.56
C ASP A 38 -11.88 24.20 13.12
N ASP A 39 -10.87 24.12 12.26
CA ASP A 39 -10.30 22.91 11.67
C ASP A 39 -8.90 22.61 12.22
N SER A 40 -8.52 23.24 13.34
CA SER A 40 -7.18 23.12 13.93
C SER A 40 -6.84 21.71 14.44
N GLU A 41 -7.85 20.91 14.77
CA GLU A 41 -7.73 19.51 15.22
C GLU A 41 -7.93 18.49 14.09
N LEU A 42 -7.96 18.92 12.83
CA LEU A 42 -8.04 18.03 11.66
C LEU A 42 -6.63 17.62 11.24
N GLU A 43 -6.32 16.34 11.38
CA GLU A 43 -4.97 15.80 11.21
C GLU A 43 -4.91 14.68 10.17
N TYR A 44 -3.71 14.45 9.63
CA TYR A 44 -3.44 13.28 8.82
C TYR A 44 -3.40 12.00 9.67
N GLY A 45 -4.22 11.03 9.31
CA GLY A 45 -4.17 9.68 9.86
C GLY A 45 -3.13 8.84 9.12
N VAL A 46 -2.14 8.31 9.83
CA VAL A 46 -1.10 7.44 9.25
C VAL A 46 -1.74 6.26 8.53
N GLU A 47 -1.50 6.18 7.23
CA GLU A 47 -1.95 5.06 6.40
C GLU A 47 -0.92 3.92 6.49
N ARG A 48 -1.38 2.71 6.86
CA ARG A 48 -0.57 1.51 6.68
C ARG A 48 -0.52 1.20 5.20
N ILE A 49 0.60 1.52 4.56
CA ILE A 49 0.89 1.03 3.23
C ILE A 49 1.14 -0.48 3.37
N GLU A 50 0.20 -1.29 2.89
CA GLU A 50 0.47 -2.71 2.67
C GLU A 50 1.51 -2.80 1.55
N THR A 51 2.79 -2.83 1.92
CA THR A 51 3.82 -3.25 0.98
C THR A 51 3.49 -4.69 0.61
N GLY A 52 3.10 -4.92 -0.65
CA GLY A 52 2.85 -6.28 -1.16
C GLY A 52 4.00 -7.21 -0.78
N VAL A 53 3.72 -8.51 -0.65
CA VAL A 53 4.67 -9.53 -0.14
C VAL A 53 6.04 -9.32 -0.79
N LYS A 54 6.99 -8.75 -0.03
CA LYS A 54 8.39 -8.67 -0.44
C LYS A 54 8.93 -10.08 -0.35
N LEU A 55 8.90 -10.78 -1.48
CA LEU A 55 9.63 -12.03 -1.61
C LEU A 55 11.12 -11.69 -1.57
N SER A 56 11.87 -12.38 -0.72
CA SER A 56 13.32 -12.38 -0.88
C SER A 56 13.72 -12.95 -2.24
N PRO A 57 14.93 -12.66 -2.76
CA PRO A 57 15.41 -13.27 -3.98
C PRO A 57 15.31 -14.80 -3.97
N LEU A 58 15.55 -15.43 -2.81
CA LEU A 58 15.37 -16.88 -2.62
C LEU A 58 13.92 -17.32 -2.78
N GLN A 59 12.98 -16.60 -2.16
CA GLN A 59 11.56 -16.90 -2.27
C GLN A 59 11.04 -16.68 -3.68
N ALA A 60 11.47 -15.61 -4.35
CA ALA A 60 11.11 -15.32 -5.73
C ALA A 60 11.62 -16.41 -6.68
N PHE A 61 12.89 -16.81 -6.54
CA PHE A 61 13.50 -17.87 -7.34
C PHE A 61 12.83 -19.22 -7.09
N SER A 62 12.60 -19.60 -5.82
CA SER A 62 11.92 -20.86 -5.50
C SER A 62 10.53 -20.91 -6.13
N ARG A 63 9.73 -19.84 -5.96
CA ARG A 63 8.37 -19.78 -6.49
C ARG A 63 8.33 -19.88 -8.00
N TYR A 64 9.29 -19.25 -8.69
CA TYR A 64 9.42 -19.37 -10.14
C TYR A 64 9.71 -20.82 -10.57
N MET A 65 10.67 -21.48 -9.92
CA MET A 65 11.05 -22.86 -10.24
C MET A 65 9.94 -23.86 -9.91
N ASP A 66 9.17 -23.62 -8.85
CA ASP A 66 8.00 -24.44 -8.51
C ASP A 66 6.92 -24.36 -9.58
N LYS A 67 6.61 -23.14 -10.03
CA LYS A 67 5.65 -22.94 -11.13
C LYS A 67 6.13 -23.61 -12.43
N LEU A 68 7.43 -23.52 -12.72
CA LEU A 68 8.00 -24.18 -13.90
C LEU A 68 7.89 -25.72 -13.83
N LEU A 69 8.00 -26.31 -12.64
CA LEU A 69 7.81 -27.75 -12.42
C LEU A 69 6.35 -28.20 -12.57
N GLU A 70 5.41 -27.36 -12.15
CA GLU A 70 3.97 -27.60 -12.30
C GLU A 70 3.55 -27.61 -13.78
N GLU A 71 4.08 -26.66 -14.56
CA GLU A 71 3.72 -26.48 -15.97
C GLU A 71 4.40 -27.50 -16.91
N GLU A 72 5.58 -28.02 -16.54
CA GLU A 72 6.30 -28.99 -17.36
C GLU A 72 5.56 -30.34 -17.40
N LYS A 73 5.63 -31.03 -18.54
CA LYS A 73 5.00 -32.34 -18.75
C LYS A 73 6.02 -33.45 -19.00
N ASP A 74 7.20 -33.10 -19.54
CA ASP A 74 8.27 -34.05 -19.80
C ASP A 74 8.99 -34.45 -18.50
N PRO A 75 8.97 -35.75 -18.11
CA PRO A 75 9.64 -36.23 -16.90
C PRO A 75 11.16 -35.96 -16.87
N SER A 76 11.83 -36.07 -18.02
CA SER A 76 13.28 -35.83 -18.10
C SER A 76 13.60 -34.36 -17.86
N ARG A 77 12.79 -33.45 -18.42
CA ARG A 77 12.93 -32.00 -18.17
C ARG A 77 12.58 -31.62 -16.73
N LYS A 78 11.58 -32.25 -16.12
CA LYS A 78 11.28 -32.04 -14.69
C LYS A 78 12.49 -32.32 -13.81
N GLU A 79 13.23 -33.39 -14.10
CA GLU A 79 14.41 -33.73 -13.30
C GLU A 79 15.53 -32.70 -13.45
N VAL A 80 15.74 -32.18 -14.67
CA VAL A 80 16.66 -31.07 -14.91
C VAL A 80 16.24 -29.81 -14.14
N ILE A 81 14.95 -29.46 -14.15
CA ILE A 81 14.43 -28.28 -13.43
C ILE A 81 14.60 -28.46 -11.91
N ARG A 82 14.37 -29.67 -11.36
CA ARG A 82 14.62 -29.96 -9.93
C ARG A 82 16.08 -29.77 -9.55
N LEU A 83 17.01 -30.24 -10.40
CA LEU A 83 18.44 -30.07 -10.17
C LEU A 83 18.82 -28.59 -10.22
N ALA A 84 18.36 -27.87 -11.24
CA ALA A 84 18.60 -26.44 -11.39
C ALA A 84 18.05 -25.63 -10.20
N LYS A 85 16.86 -25.99 -9.68
CA LYS A 85 16.27 -25.35 -8.50
C LYS A 85 17.18 -25.52 -7.28
N ARG A 86 17.67 -26.73 -7.04
CA ARG A 86 18.54 -27.04 -5.90
C ARG A 86 19.85 -26.25 -5.96
N VAL A 87 20.57 -26.35 -7.08
CA VAL A 87 21.85 -25.66 -7.29
C VAL A 87 21.67 -24.14 -7.23
N GLY A 88 20.62 -23.61 -7.85
CA GLY A 88 20.32 -22.17 -7.84
C GLY A 88 20.05 -21.64 -6.43
N LEU A 89 19.30 -22.38 -5.61
CA LEU A 89 19.06 -22.00 -4.22
C LEU A 89 20.32 -22.03 -3.36
N GLU A 90 21.18 -23.03 -3.55
CA GLU A 90 22.48 -23.11 -2.84
C GLU A 90 23.36 -21.92 -3.22
N ARG A 91 23.51 -21.62 -4.51
CA ARG A 91 24.32 -20.48 -4.98
C ARG A 91 23.78 -19.13 -4.53
N LEU A 92 22.46 -18.95 -4.53
CA LEU A 92 21.85 -17.72 -4.03
C LEU A 92 22.10 -17.54 -2.53
N LYS A 93 22.02 -18.62 -1.74
CA LYS A 93 22.38 -18.57 -0.31
C LYS A 93 23.84 -18.22 -0.09
N GLU A 94 24.76 -18.83 -0.84
CA GLU A 94 26.21 -18.54 -0.77
C GLU A 94 26.54 -17.09 -1.13
N ALA A 95 25.83 -16.52 -2.10
CA ALA A 95 25.98 -15.11 -2.50
C ALA A 95 25.36 -14.11 -1.50
N GLY A 96 24.78 -14.59 -0.39
CA GLY A 96 24.13 -13.75 0.60
C GLY A 96 22.80 -13.16 0.11
N ALA A 97 22.10 -13.82 -0.83
CA ALA A 97 20.76 -13.41 -1.22
C ALA A 97 19.78 -13.77 -0.08
N TRP A 98 19.25 -12.75 0.57
CA TRP A 98 18.43 -12.81 1.78
C TRP A 98 17.05 -12.22 1.56
#